data_AF-L9KLB8-F1
#
_entry.id   AF-L9KLB8-F1
#
_cell.length_a   1.000
_cell.length_b   1.000
_cell.length_c   1.000
_cell.angle_alpha   90.00
_cell.angle_beta   90.00
_cell.angle_gamma   90.00
#
_symmetry.space_group_name_H-M   'P 1'
#
loop_
_entity.id
_entity.type
_entity.pdbx_description
1 polymer ?
#
loop_
_entity_poly.entity_id
_entity_poly.type
_entity_poly.pdbx_seq_one_letter_code
_entity_poly.pdbx_strand_id
1 'polypeptide(L)'
;MPAWRPLRAFLGNTFYRLVPAGASGAQQSSTFQTALLAEGPERREPGALPSQGHSPGAGREYPGPAHTPLDLGMAGLNVSLCFFFATVALCEVARRASKALLPAGAYDCFAREALGMAQLGACCLELRMLAELGPWAGGFGPDLPLTLLFLLFLVHGATFDGAAANPAVSLQEFLLAEASLPHTLLKLAAQGLGVQAACTLTQLCWAWELSDLHLLQSLLAQHCSSALRTSVPHGALLEGSCAFLFHLALLRLRRSLPICRVAAVALLVTLMAYTAGPFTSAFFNPTLATAVTFHCSGHTWLEYAQVYWLGPLTGMVLAVLLYQGHLPRLFQKNLLYSQKSKYRTPRGKPAPGPGDAQRPGKAGSGRAPGRGGLGWQLWNAT
;
A
#
# COMPACT_ATOMS: atom_id res chain seq x y z
N MET A 1 -12.43 26.45 8.82
CA MET A 1 -11.00 26.45 8.41
C MET A 1 -10.20 27.25 9.43
N PRO A 2 -9.37 26.57 10.25
CA PRO A 2 -7.94 26.91 10.29
C PRO A 2 -7.06 25.69 10.67
N ALA A 3 -6.47 24.99 9.69
CA ALA A 3 -5.52 23.89 9.97
C ALA A 3 -4.22 23.97 9.15
N TRP A 4 -4.04 25.01 8.33
CA TRP A 4 -2.97 25.07 7.32
C TRP A 4 -1.74 25.90 7.72
N ARG A 5 -1.73 26.52 8.91
CA ARG A 5 -0.58 27.33 9.37
C ARG A 5 0.69 26.54 9.73
N PRO A 6 0.66 25.30 10.26
CA PRO A 6 1.91 24.61 10.60
C PRO A 6 2.63 23.98 9.40
N LEU A 7 1.98 23.85 8.23
CA LEU A 7 2.58 23.21 7.04
C LEU A 7 3.72 24.05 6.42
N ARG A 8 3.67 25.39 6.51
CA ARG A 8 4.74 26.27 6.01
C ARG A 8 6.03 26.16 6.83
N ALA A 9 5.94 25.87 8.12
CA ALA A 9 7.12 25.80 8.99
C ALA A 9 7.91 24.51 8.82
N PHE A 10 7.26 23.40 8.44
CA PHE A 10 7.91 22.10 8.26
C PHE A 10 8.53 21.93 6.87
N LEU A 11 7.89 22.47 5.82
CA LEU A 11 8.36 22.37 4.43
C LEU A 11 9.56 23.29 4.11
N GLY A 12 9.74 24.39 4.86
CA GLY A 12 10.77 25.39 4.54
C GLY A 12 12.21 25.00 4.93
N ASN A 13 12.41 24.07 5.87
CA ASN A 13 13.73 23.90 6.51
C ASN A 13 14.36 22.51 6.36
N THR A 14 13.65 21.51 5.83
CA THR A 14 14.12 20.11 5.85
C THR A 14 14.51 19.56 4.47
N PHE A 15 14.14 20.24 3.38
CA PHE A 15 14.34 19.70 2.02
C PHE A 15 15.74 19.97 1.42
N TYR A 16 16.54 20.88 2.01
CA TYR A 16 17.85 21.27 1.45
C TYR A 16 19.06 20.52 2.02
N ARG A 17 18.89 19.51 2.89
CA ARG A 17 20.04 18.88 3.60
C ARG A 17 20.22 17.38 3.42
N LEU A 18 19.48 16.72 2.53
CA LEU A 18 19.62 15.27 2.32
C LEU A 18 19.73 14.92 0.83
N VAL A 19 20.81 15.36 0.19
CA VAL A 19 21.28 14.82 -1.09
C VAL A 19 22.77 14.49 -0.95
N PRO A 20 23.15 13.22 -0.81
CA PRO A 20 24.49 12.78 -1.16
C PRO A 20 24.55 12.60 -2.68
N ALA A 21 25.51 13.29 -3.30
CA ALA A 21 25.84 13.12 -4.71
C ALA A 21 26.50 11.75 -4.96
N GLY A 22 26.05 11.06 -6.02
CA GLY A 22 26.84 10.05 -6.72
C GLY A 22 26.34 8.61 -6.62
N ALA A 23 25.69 8.14 -7.67
CA ALA A 23 25.87 6.78 -8.21
C ALA A 23 25.31 6.73 -9.64
N SER A 24 26.22 6.57 -10.60
CA SER A 24 25.97 6.56 -12.04
C SER A 24 25.01 5.46 -12.51
N GLY A 25 24.05 5.85 -13.35
CA GLY A 25 23.27 4.95 -14.18
C GLY A 25 24.08 4.48 -15.39
N ALA A 26 24.47 3.21 -15.38
CA ALA A 26 25.10 2.56 -16.54
C ALA A 26 24.83 1.04 -16.50
N GLN A 27 23.57 0.63 -16.48
CA GLN A 27 23.27 -0.81 -16.66
C GLN A 27 21.91 -1.10 -17.33
N GLN A 28 21.06 -0.11 -17.57
CA GLN A 28 19.70 -0.32 -18.08
C GLN A 28 19.58 -0.30 -19.62
N SER A 29 20.66 0.04 -20.34
CA SER A 29 20.59 0.24 -21.81
C SER A 29 20.79 -1.03 -22.64
N SER A 30 21.38 -2.12 -22.12
CA SER A 30 21.81 -3.22 -23.00
C SER A 30 20.74 -4.29 -23.29
N THR A 31 19.65 -4.34 -22.53
CA THR A 31 18.68 -5.45 -22.67
C THR A 31 17.55 -5.16 -23.65
N PHE A 32 17.25 -3.88 -23.94
CA PHE A 32 16.18 -3.50 -24.87
C PHE A 32 16.66 -3.28 -26.32
N GLN A 33 17.94 -2.95 -26.51
CA GLN A 33 18.55 -2.80 -27.84
C GLN A 33 18.68 -4.13 -28.59
N THR A 34 18.73 -5.26 -27.87
CA THR A 34 18.85 -6.61 -28.44
C THR A 34 17.53 -7.13 -29.01
N ALA A 35 16.38 -6.59 -28.59
CA ALA A 35 15.06 -7.00 -29.07
C ALA A 35 14.66 -6.34 -30.40
N LEU A 36 15.32 -5.25 -30.80
CA LEU A 36 15.02 -4.49 -32.02
C LEU A 36 15.92 -4.86 -33.22
N LEU A 37 16.89 -5.76 -33.04
CA LEU A 37 17.81 -6.22 -34.09
C LEU A 37 17.54 -7.66 -34.59
N ALA A 38 16.46 -8.30 -34.12
CA ALA A 38 16.20 -9.72 -34.39
C ALA A 38 15.24 -10.02 -35.55
N GLU A 39 14.69 -9.00 -36.23
CA GLU A 39 13.82 -9.19 -37.40
C GLU A 39 14.45 -8.51 -38.63
N GLY A 40 15.20 -9.27 -39.42
CA GLY A 40 15.70 -8.83 -40.72
C GLY A 40 15.87 -10.04 -41.65
N PRO A 41 15.22 -10.09 -42.83
CA PRO A 41 15.46 -11.16 -43.78
C PRO A 41 16.57 -10.80 -44.77
N GLU A 42 17.46 -11.77 -44.94
CA GLU A 42 18.27 -12.15 -46.12
C GLU A 42 19.25 -11.18 -46.80
N ARG A 43 20.48 -11.69 -46.93
CA ARG A 43 21.62 -11.17 -47.70
C ARG A 43 21.41 -11.35 -49.21
N ARG A 44 21.76 -10.34 -50.01
CA ARG A 44 22.36 -10.51 -51.34
C ARG A 44 23.53 -9.52 -51.53
N GLU A 45 24.52 -10.02 -52.24
CA GLU A 45 25.93 -9.59 -52.41
C GLU A 45 26.17 -8.16 -52.98
N PRO A 46 27.39 -7.60 -52.85
CA PRO A 46 27.74 -6.23 -53.27
C PRO A 46 28.17 -6.14 -54.75
N GLY A 47 27.60 -5.16 -55.47
CA GLY A 47 28.05 -4.73 -56.80
C GLY A 47 28.38 -3.23 -56.81
N ALA A 48 29.51 -2.87 -57.41
CA ALA A 48 30.13 -1.55 -57.41
C ALA A 48 29.43 -0.48 -58.29
N LEU A 49 29.50 0.78 -57.83
CA LEU A 49 29.53 2.14 -58.46
C LEU A 49 29.14 2.35 -59.95
N PRO A 50 28.71 3.58 -60.40
CA PRO A 50 29.20 4.87 -59.93
C PRO A 50 28.22 6.07 -59.79
N SER A 51 28.80 7.13 -59.21
CA SER A 51 28.38 8.53 -59.06
C SER A 51 27.66 9.21 -60.24
N GLN A 52 26.65 10.03 -59.92
CA GLN A 52 26.43 11.36 -60.53
C GLN A 52 25.45 12.18 -59.68
N GLY A 53 25.73 13.47 -59.48
CA GLY A 53 24.95 14.38 -58.65
C GLY A 53 23.95 15.25 -59.42
N HIS A 54 22.97 15.81 -58.70
CA HIS A 54 22.37 17.12 -58.97
C HIS A 54 21.53 17.63 -57.78
N SER A 55 21.53 18.96 -57.64
CA SER A 55 21.06 19.85 -56.55
C SER A 55 19.54 19.89 -56.25
N PRO A 56 19.12 20.58 -55.16
CA PRO A 56 17.89 20.27 -54.41
C PRO A 56 16.66 21.07 -54.85
N GLY A 57 15.49 20.42 -54.80
CA GLY A 57 14.18 21.05 -54.93
C GLY A 57 13.59 21.39 -53.55
N ALA A 58 13.27 22.67 -53.36
CA ALA A 58 12.67 23.23 -52.15
C ALA A 58 11.28 22.63 -51.86
N GLY A 59 11.20 21.74 -50.87
CA GLY A 59 9.94 21.37 -50.24
C GLY A 59 9.57 22.43 -49.20
N ARG A 60 8.38 23.02 -49.34
CA ARG A 60 7.75 23.81 -48.28
C ARG A 60 7.52 22.91 -47.06
N GLU A 61 8.36 23.06 -46.04
CA GLU A 61 8.01 22.64 -44.68
C GLU A 61 6.84 23.51 -44.21
N TYR A 62 5.68 22.88 -44.00
CA TYR A 62 4.68 23.41 -43.09
C TYR A 62 5.19 23.12 -41.67
N PRO A 63 5.55 24.13 -40.85
CA PRO A 63 5.80 23.88 -39.45
C PRO A 63 4.43 23.67 -38.80
N GLY A 64 3.98 22.42 -38.74
CA GLY A 64 3.06 22.04 -37.66
C GLY A 64 3.73 22.38 -36.33
N PRO A 65 2.98 22.77 -35.28
CA PRO A 65 3.58 23.14 -34.01
C PRO A 65 4.41 21.95 -33.51
N ALA A 66 5.74 22.12 -33.54
CA ALA A 66 6.66 21.16 -32.97
C ALA A 66 6.52 21.28 -31.45
N HIS A 67 5.56 20.55 -30.87
CA HIS A 67 5.47 20.40 -29.43
C HIS A 67 6.78 19.83 -28.94
N THR A 68 7.46 20.55 -28.04
CA THR A 68 8.72 20.05 -27.51
C THR A 68 8.43 18.84 -26.61
N PRO A 69 9.36 17.90 -26.43
CA PRO A 69 9.19 16.76 -25.52
C PRO A 69 8.77 17.17 -24.10
N LEU A 70 9.16 18.39 -23.68
CA LEU A 70 8.76 18.99 -22.40
C LEU A 70 7.27 19.38 -22.38
N ASP A 71 6.72 19.91 -23.47
CA ASP A 71 5.30 20.28 -23.56
C ASP A 71 4.40 19.04 -23.47
N LEU A 72 4.86 17.92 -24.06
CA LEU A 72 4.17 16.64 -24.05
C LEU A 72 4.16 16.00 -22.65
N GLY A 73 5.30 16.02 -21.96
CA GLY A 73 5.38 15.60 -20.57
C GLY A 73 4.44 16.41 -19.68
N MET A 74 4.50 17.75 -19.76
CA MET A 74 3.66 18.61 -18.92
C MET A 74 2.15 18.38 -19.10
N ALA A 75 1.70 18.10 -20.33
CA ALA A 75 0.31 17.73 -20.58
C ALA A 75 -0.08 16.41 -19.89
N GLY A 76 0.76 15.37 -20.01
CA GLY A 76 0.54 14.08 -19.35
C GLY A 76 0.51 14.20 -17.82
N LEU A 77 1.42 14.96 -17.22
CA LEU A 77 1.41 15.21 -15.78
C LEU A 77 0.12 15.92 -15.32
N ASN A 78 -0.32 16.94 -16.05
CA ASN A 78 -1.55 17.65 -15.72
C ASN A 78 -2.77 16.73 -15.77
N VAL A 79 -2.85 15.85 -16.75
CA VAL A 79 -3.92 14.86 -16.87
C VAL A 79 -3.89 13.89 -15.68
N SER A 80 -2.73 13.38 -15.29
CA SER A 80 -2.62 12.51 -14.11
C SER A 80 -2.96 13.23 -12.80
N LEU A 81 -2.55 14.50 -12.64
CA LEU A 81 -2.94 15.32 -11.49
C LEU A 81 -4.47 15.49 -11.43
N CYS A 82 -5.10 15.82 -12.55
CA CYS A 82 -6.56 15.87 -12.67
C CYS A 82 -7.21 14.54 -12.32
N PHE A 83 -6.66 13.42 -12.78
CA PHE A 83 -7.14 12.07 -12.45
C PHE A 83 -7.08 11.80 -10.94
N PHE A 84 -5.97 12.14 -10.28
CA PHE A 84 -5.85 11.98 -8.82
C PHE A 84 -6.89 12.83 -8.08
N PHE A 85 -7.05 14.10 -8.43
CA PHE A 85 -8.03 14.98 -7.82
C PHE A 85 -9.47 14.49 -8.05
N ALA A 86 -9.80 14.09 -9.28
CA ALA A 86 -11.12 13.58 -9.64
C ALA A 86 -11.45 12.29 -8.90
N THR A 87 -10.49 11.36 -8.80
CA THR A 87 -10.64 10.10 -8.05
C THR A 87 -10.91 10.37 -6.57
N VAL A 88 -10.10 11.23 -5.94
CA VAL A 88 -10.28 11.59 -4.53
C VAL A 88 -11.62 12.28 -4.30
N ALA A 89 -12.00 13.22 -5.18
CA ALA A 89 -13.29 13.93 -5.08
C ALA A 89 -14.48 12.98 -5.26
N LEU A 90 -14.42 12.08 -6.26
CA LEU A 90 -15.46 11.08 -6.52
C LEU A 90 -15.64 10.14 -5.33
N CYS A 91 -14.54 9.61 -4.79
CA CYS A 91 -14.58 8.75 -3.61
C CYS A 91 -15.11 9.50 -2.38
N GLU A 92 -14.76 10.77 -2.19
CA GLU A 92 -15.27 11.57 -1.07
C GLU A 92 -16.77 11.88 -1.20
N VAL A 93 -17.25 12.20 -2.41
CA VAL A 93 -18.69 12.34 -2.69
C VAL A 93 -19.41 11.03 -2.42
N ALA A 94 -18.87 9.92 -2.91
CA ALA A 94 -19.43 8.59 -2.68
C ALA A 94 -19.43 8.22 -1.18
N ARG A 95 -18.42 8.62 -0.39
CA ARG A 95 -18.41 8.43 1.07
C ARG A 95 -19.55 9.19 1.72
N ARG A 96 -19.74 10.47 1.37
CA ARG A 96 -20.83 11.31 1.92
C ARG A 96 -22.20 10.76 1.54
N ALA A 97 -22.40 10.37 0.28
CA ALA A 97 -23.62 9.73 -0.16
C ALA A 97 -23.86 8.40 0.58
N SER A 98 -22.83 7.56 0.73
CA SER A 98 -22.94 6.29 1.46
C SER A 98 -23.31 6.50 2.92
N LYS A 99 -22.74 7.51 3.59
CA LYS A 99 -23.11 7.87 4.97
C LYS A 99 -24.55 8.36 5.09
N ALA A 100 -25.08 9.01 4.05
CA ALA A 100 -26.44 9.51 4.03
C ALA A 100 -27.47 8.41 3.71
N LEU A 101 -27.10 7.43 2.88
CA LEU A 101 -28.01 6.42 2.34
C LEU A 101 -27.96 5.08 3.08
N LEU A 102 -26.83 4.73 3.70
CA LEU A 102 -26.63 3.43 4.34
C LEU A 102 -26.71 3.53 5.87
N PRO A 103 -27.16 2.46 6.56
CA PRO A 103 -26.98 2.34 8.00
C PRO A 103 -25.51 2.43 8.39
N ALA A 104 -25.21 3.06 9.53
CA ALA A 104 -23.83 3.27 10.00
C ALA A 104 -22.98 1.98 9.98
N GLY A 105 -23.54 0.85 10.43
CA GLY A 105 -22.85 -0.44 10.39
C GLY A 105 -22.49 -0.90 8.97
N ALA A 106 -23.38 -0.71 7.99
CA ALA A 106 -23.09 -1.09 6.59
C ALA A 106 -22.01 -0.20 5.97
N TYR A 107 -21.98 1.08 6.33
CA TYR A 107 -20.88 1.98 5.94
C TYR A 107 -19.55 1.53 6.54
N ASP A 108 -19.51 1.32 7.86
CA ASP A 108 -18.28 1.00 8.61
C ASP A 108 -17.66 -0.34 8.22
N CYS A 109 -18.50 -1.35 7.99
CA CYS A 109 -18.06 -2.71 7.69
C CYS A 109 -17.71 -2.93 6.21
N PHE A 110 -18.27 -2.13 5.29
CA PHE A 110 -18.18 -2.38 3.84
C PHE A 110 -17.84 -1.13 3.03
N ALA A 111 -18.75 -0.15 2.94
CA ALA A 111 -18.62 0.94 1.97
C ALA A 111 -17.34 1.76 2.16
N ARG A 112 -16.95 1.99 3.43
CA ARG A 112 -15.73 2.68 3.81
C ARG A 112 -14.46 1.99 3.28
N GLU A 113 -14.40 0.66 3.35
CA GLU A 113 -13.30 -0.16 2.84
C GLU A 113 -13.28 -0.22 1.31
N ALA A 114 -14.45 -0.39 0.68
CA ALA A 114 -14.55 -0.41 -0.78
C ALA A 114 -14.08 0.91 -1.39
N LEU A 115 -14.53 2.04 -0.84
CA LEU A 115 -14.14 3.37 -1.30
C LEU A 115 -12.67 3.70 -0.95
N GLY A 116 -12.17 3.24 0.20
CA GLY A 116 -10.74 3.33 0.56
C GLY A 116 -9.86 2.62 -0.45
N MET A 117 -10.19 1.36 -0.76
CA MET A 117 -9.43 0.55 -1.70
C MET A 117 -9.58 1.02 -3.15
N ALA A 118 -10.75 1.51 -3.56
CA ALA A 118 -10.94 2.09 -4.89
C ALA A 118 -10.06 3.34 -5.10
N GLN A 119 -10.06 4.24 -4.12
CA GLN A 119 -9.24 5.45 -4.16
C GLN A 119 -7.74 5.11 -4.19
N LEU A 120 -7.30 4.18 -3.33
CA LEU A 120 -5.91 3.72 -3.27
C LEU A 120 -5.48 3.06 -4.58
N GLY A 121 -6.30 2.13 -5.07
CA GLY A 121 -6.02 1.35 -6.26
C GLY A 121 -5.90 2.22 -7.51
N ALA A 122 -6.85 3.13 -7.73
CA ALA A 122 -6.85 3.99 -8.90
C ALA A 122 -5.65 4.95 -8.89
N CYS A 123 -5.38 5.57 -7.74
CA CYS A 123 -4.19 6.43 -7.60
C CYS A 123 -2.88 5.63 -7.76
N CYS A 124 -2.82 4.39 -7.28
CA CYS A 124 -1.65 3.54 -7.45
C CYS A 124 -1.42 3.16 -8.92
N LEU A 125 -2.46 2.78 -9.65
CA LEU A 125 -2.36 2.41 -11.06
C LEU A 125 -1.87 3.59 -11.92
N GLU A 126 -2.46 4.77 -11.74
CA GLU A 126 -2.06 5.97 -12.47
C GLU A 126 -0.63 6.41 -12.11
N LEU A 127 -0.27 6.37 -10.81
CA LEU A 127 1.09 6.70 -10.38
C LEU A 127 2.12 5.71 -10.90
N ARG A 128 1.76 4.42 -10.99
CA ARG A 128 2.62 3.38 -11.56
C ARG A 128 2.88 3.63 -13.04
N MET A 129 1.85 3.99 -13.80
CA MET A 129 2.00 4.39 -15.20
C MET A 129 2.98 5.57 -15.33
N LEU A 130 2.86 6.60 -14.47
CA LEU A 130 3.83 7.70 -14.44
C LEU A 130 5.26 7.24 -14.08
N ALA A 131 5.40 6.28 -13.16
CA ALA A 131 6.70 5.77 -12.75
C ALA A 131 7.38 4.90 -13.84
N GLU A 132 6.60 4.15 -14.61
CA GLU A 132 7.10 3.24 -15.65
C GLU A 132 7.32 3.95 -16.99
N LEU A 133 6.35 4.77 -17.44
CA LEU A 133 6.41 5.44 -18.74
C LEU A 133 7.03 6.83 -18.65
N GLY A 134 6.85 7.53 -17.51
CA GLY A 134 7.26 8.92 -17.33
C GLY A 134 8.74 9.22 -17.64
N PRO A 135 9.71 8.39 -17.24
CA PRO A 135 11.12 8.63 -17.54
C PRO A 135 11.46 8.65 -19.03
N TRP A 136 10.77 7.85 -19.85
CA TRP A 136 11.05 7.75 -21.29
C TRP A 136 10.10 8.61 -22.14
N ALA A 137 8.82 8.67 -21.79
CA ALA A 137 7.82 9.37 -22.59
C ALA A 137 7.58 10.82 -22.14
N GLY A 138 7.77 11.14 -20.86
CA GLY A 138 7.54 12.48 -20.29
C GLY A 138 8.80 13.21 -19.82
N GLY A 139 9.97 12.56 -19.86
CA GLY A 139 11.23 13.12 -19.36
C GLY A 139 11.25 13.34 -17.84
N PHE A 140 10.41 12.63 -17.09
CA PHE A 140 10.32 12.80 -15.63
C PHE A 140 11.41 12.03 -14.89
N GLY A 141 12.08 12.71 -13.95
CA GLY A 141 12.98 12.05 -13.02
C GLY A 141 12.23 11.14 -12.02
N PRO A 142 12.93 10.18 -11.37
CA PRO A 142 12.35 9.30 -10.36
C PRO A 142 11.79 10.04 -9.14
N ASP A 143 12.26 11.28 -8.90
CA ASP A 143 11.83 12.12 -7.78
C ASP A 143 10.38 12.56 -7.88
N LEU A 144 9.84 12.71 -9.10
CA LEU A 144 8.46 13.18 -9.30
C LEU A 144 7.44 12.11 -8.85
N PRO A 145 7.47 10.85 -9.33
CA PRO A 145 6.59 9.81 -8.82
C PRO A 145 6.72 9.59 -7.30
N LEU A 146 7.93 9.70 -6.74
CA LEU A 146 8.14 9.58 -5.28
C LEU A 146 7.50 10.75 -4.51
N THR A 147 7.61 11.96 -5.03
CA THR A 147 6.96 13.14 -4.44
C THR A 147 5.44 13.00 -4.51
N LEU A 148 4.90 12.56 -5.65
CA LEU A 148 3.47 12.30 -5.82
C LEU A 148 2.99 11.17 -4.91
N LEU A 149 3.77 10.09 -4.74
CA LEU A 149 3.48 9.01 -3.79
C LEU A 149 3.31 9.56 -2.37
N PHE A 150 4.29 10.37 -1.92
CA PHE A 150 4.25 10.98 -0.60
C PHE A 150 2.97 11.83 -0.41
N LEU A 151 2.67 12.70 -1.37
CA LEU A 151 1.49 13.56 -1.34
C LEU A 151 0.18 12.75 -1.37
N LEU A 152 0.10 11.72 -2.21
CA LEU A 152 -1.06 10.84 -2.29
C LEU A 152 -1.28 10.10 -0.96
N PHE A 153 -0.23 9.59 -0.31
CA PHE A 153 -0.38 8.95 1.00
C PHE A 153 -0.81 9.93 2.11
N LEU A 154 -0.42 11.21 2.04
CA LEU A 154 -0.97 12.24 2.92
C LEU A 154 -2.47 12.43 2.69
N VAL A 155 -2.89 12.51 1.42
CA VAL A 155 -4.30 12.67 1.04
C VAL A 155 -5.12 11.44 1.43
N HIS A 156 -4.63 10.23 1.14
CA HIS A 156 -5.25 8.97 1.56
C HIS A 156 -5.41 8.91 3.08
N GLY A 157 -4.36 9.21 3.84
CA GLY A 157 -4.42 9.25 5.30
C GLY A 157 -5.43 10.25 5.85
N ALA A 158 -5.69 11.36 5.14
CA ALA A 158 -6.70 12.35 5.50
C ALA A 158 -8.12 11.98 5.06
N THR A 159 -8.29 11.17 4.02
CA THR A 159 -9.60 10.91 3.35
C THR A 159 -10.15 9.50 3.55
N PHE A 160 -9.32 8.54 3.97
CA PHE A 160 -9.75 7.14 4.12
C PHE A 160 -10.78 6.91 5.22
N ASP A 161 -11.01 7.90 6.10
CA ASP A 161 -12.02 7.80 7.16
C ASP A 161 -11.80 6.56 8.04
N GLY A 162 -10.53 6.18 8.25
CA GLY A 162 -10.13 4.99 8.99
C GLY A 162 -10.20 3.66 8.22
N ALA A 163 -10.50 3.67 6.92
CA ALA A 163 -10.44 2.46 6.10
C ALA A 163 -9.04 1.83 6.16
N ALA A 164 -8.99 0.50 6.27
CA ALA A 164 -7.75 -0.25 6.22
C ALA A 164 -7.18 -0.31 4.80
N ALA A 165 -8.05 -0.49 3.79
CA ALA A 165 -7.68 -0.58 2.36
C ALA A 165 -6.51 -1.55 2.07
N ASN A 166 -6.31 -2.53 2.95
CA ASN A 166 -5.22 -3.50 2.90
C ASN A 166 -5.65 -4.76 3.69
N PRO A 167 -5.62 -5.96 3.07
CA PRO A 167 -5.92 -7.22 3.74
C PRO A 167 -5.09 -7.49 4.98
N ALA A 168 -3.78 -7.18 4.93
CA ALA A 168 -2.88 -7.41 6.06
C ALA A 168 -3.26 -6.53 7.26
N VAL A 169 -3.72 -5.29 7.03
CA VAL A 169 -4.20 -4.39 8.08
C VAL A 169 -5.53 -4.90 8.67
N SER A 170 -6.42 -5.40 7.82
CA SER A 170 -7.70 -5.97 8.27
C SER A 170 -7.49 -7.24 9.11
N LEU A 171 -6.54 -8.09 8.71
CA LEU A 171 -6.13 -9.27 9.48
C LEU A 171 -5.40 -8.90 10.78
N GLN A 172 -4.62 -7.82 10.79
CA GLN A 172 -4.01 -7.30 12.01
C GLN A 172 -5.08 -6.94 13.06
N GLU A 173 -6.12 -6.18 12.67
CA GLU A 173 -7.23 -5.84 13.56
C GLU A 173 -7.95 -7.09 14.08
N PHE A 174 -8.14 -8.09 13.22
CA PHE A 174 -8.69 -9.38 13.63
C PHE A 174 -7.80 -10.06 14.68
N LEU A 175 -6.49 -10.21 14.43
CA LEU A 175 -5.52 -10.87 15.31
C LEU A 175 -5.38 -10.17 16.68
N LEU A 176 -5.53 -8.84 16.69
CA LEU A 176 -5.55 -8.02 17.91
C LEU A 176 -6.88 -8.07 18.67
N ALA A 177 -7.86 -8.83 18.18
CA ALA A 177 -9.22 -8.90 18.70
C ALA A 177 -10.00 -7.56 18.65
N GLU A 178 -9.57 -6.65 17.77
CA GLU A 178 -10.24 -5.36 17.51
C GLU A 178 -11.42 -5.53 16.54
N ALA A 179 -11.40 -6.57 15.68
CA ALA A 179 -12.49 -6.91 14.76
C ALA A 179 -12.99 -8.36 14.94
N SER A 180 -14.25 -8.61 14.57
CA SER A 180 -14.85 -9.95 14.50
C SER A 180 -14.54 -10.62 13.14
N LEU A 181 -14.67 -11.94 13.06
CA LEU A 181 -14.43 -12.69 11.81
C LEU A 181 -15.37 -12.24 10.67
N PRO A 182 -16.71 -12.16 10.87
CA PRO A 182 -17.61 -11.71 9.80
C PRO A 182 -17.30 -10.30 9.33
N HIS A 183 -16.98 -9.40 10.26
CA HIS A 183 -16.57 -8.03 9.94
C HIS A 183 -15.31 -8.03 9.06
N THR A 184 -14.29 -8.80 9.44
CA THR A 184 -13.04 -8.89 8.69
C THR A 184 -13.27 -9.44 7.28
N LEU A 185 -14.06 -10.50 7.14
CA LEU A 185 -14.40 -11.06 5.82
C LEU A 185 -15.13 -10.03 4.94
N LEU A 186 -16.02 -9.24 5.52
CA LEU A 186 -16.73 -8.19 4.80
C LEU A 186 -15.77 -7.06 4.34
N LYS A 187 -14.80 -6.67 5.18
CA LYS A 187 -13.73 -5.74 4.79
C LYS A 187 -12.91 -6.28 3.61
N LEU A 188 -12.53 -7.56 3.65
CA LEU A 188 -11.75 -8.20 2.57
C LEU A 188 -12.53 -8.25 1.26
N ALA A 189 -13.82 -8.59 1.31
CA ALA A 189 -14.70 -8.56 0.14
C ALA A 189 -14.85 -7.14 -0.41
N ALA A 190 -15.05 -6.15 0.47
CA ALA A 190 -15.12 -4.74 0.10
C ALA A 190 -13.83 -4.25 -0.58
N GLN A 191 -12.66 -4.65 -0.07
CA GLN A 191 -11.37 -4.32 -0.69
C GLN A 191 -11.23 -4.96 -2.08
N GLY A 192 -11.65 -6.22 -2.26
CA GLY A 192 -11.69 -6.86 -3.58
C GLY A 192 -12.57 -6.10 -4.58
N LEU A 193 -13.77 -5.69 -4.16
CA LEU A 193 -14.67 -4.90 -5.02
C LEU A 193 -14.12 -3.49 -5.28
N GLY A 194 -13.50 -2.86 -4.28
CA GLY A 194 -12.87 -1.55 -4.42
C GLY A 194 -11.73 -1.57 -5.43
N VAL A 195 -10.82 -2.56 -5.35
CA VAL A 195 -9.74 -2.66 -6.34
C VAL A 195 -10.25 -2.99 -7.73
N GLN A 196 -11.31 -3.80 -7.85
CA GLN A 196 -11.93 -4.05 -9.14
C GLN A 196 -12.50 -2.75 -9.74
N ALA A 197 -13.20 -1.95 -8.95
CA ALA A 197 -13.70 -0.64 -9.38
C ALA A 197 -12.55 0.30 -9.79
N ALA A 198 -11.45 0.30 -9.05
CA ALA A 198 -10.24 1.05 -9.39
C ALA A 198 -9.67 0.63 -10.74
N CYS A 199 -9.52 -0.67 -10.99
CA CYS A 199 -9.04 -1.20 -12.26
C CYS A 199 -9.95 -0.76 -13.41
N THR A 200 -11.28 -0.90 -13.26
CA THR A 200 -12.22 -0.50 -14.30
C THR A 200 -12.21 1.00 -14.59
N LEU A 201 -12.16 1.83 -13.54
CA LEU A 201 -12.11 3.29 -13.67
C LEU A 201 -10.83 3.72 -14.40
N THR A 202 -9.71 3.16 -13.98
CA THR A 202 -8.40 3.53 -14.53
C THR A 202 -8.27 3.07 -15.99
N GLN A 203 -8.70 1.85 -16.31
CA GLN A 203 -8.73 1.34 -17.68
C GLN A 203 -9.63 2.19 -18.59
N LEU A 204 -10.79 2.63 -18.10
CA LEU A 204 -11.68 3.51 -18.86
C LEU A 204 -11.02 4.86 -19.14
N CYS A 205 -10.36 5.46 -18.14
CA CYS A 205 -9.65 6.72 -18.33
C CYS A 205 -8.46 6.58 -19.29
N TRP A 206 -7.71 5.48 -19.21
CA TRP A 206 -6.64 5.21 -20.17
C TRP A 206 -7.17 5.01 -21.59
N ALA A 207 -8.32 4.35 -21.75
CA ALA A 207 -8.98 4.16 -23.03
C ALA A 207 -9.56 5.46 -23.64
N TRP A 208 -9.70 6.53 -22.86
CA TRP A 208 -10.03 7.86 -23.39
C TRP A 208 -8.83 8.61 -23.95
N GLU A 209 -7.61 8.07 -23.79
CA GLU A 209 -6.39 8.57 -24.43
C GLU A 209 -6.17 10.08 -24.21
N LEU A 210 -6.49 10.56 -23.01
CA LEU A 210 -6.47 11.99 -22.64
C LEU A 210 -5.07 12.62 -22.70
N SER A 211 -4.02 11.79 -22.77
CA SER A 211 -2.62 12.19 -22.95
C SER A 211 -1.86 11.10 -23.70
N ASP A 212 -0.70 11.46 -24.26
CA ASP A 212 0.21 10.50 -24.90
C ASP A 212 0.66 9.38 -23.96
N LEU A 213 0.76 9.66 -22.65
CA LEU A 213 1.04 8.65 -21.64
C LEU A 213 -0.13 7.65 -21.49
N HIS A 214 -1.38 8.13 -21.54
CA HIS A 214 -2.57 7.27 -21.52
C HIS A 214 -2.72 6.46 -22.80
N LEU A 215 -2.47 7.07 -23.95
CA LEU A 215 -2.42 6.37 -25.24
C LEU A 215 -1.38 5.24 -25.19
N LEU A 216 -0.17 5.55 -24.74
CA LEU A 216 0.92 4.59 -24.66
C LEU A 216 0.63 3.46 -23.68
N GLN A 217 0.07 3.78 -22.51
CA GLN A 217 -0.39 2.78 -21.55
C GLN A 217 -1.50 1.90 -22.12
N SER A 218 -2.44 2.48 -22.88
CA SER A 218 -3.52 1.74 -23.57
C SER A 218 -2.94 0.73 -24.59
N LEU A 219 -1.95 1.16 -25.38
CA LEU A 219 -1.26 0.29 -26.34
C LEU A 219 -0.45 -0.82 -25.65
N LEU A 220 0.17 -0.53 -24.51
CA LEU A 220 0.97 -1.47 -23.74
C LEU A 220 0.15 -2.37 -22.80
N ALA A 221 -1.15 -2.10 -22.62
CA ALA A 221 -2.00 -2.85 -21.69
C ALA A 221 -2.06 -4.36 -22.00
N GLN A 222 -1.81 -4.76 -23.25
CA GLN A 222 -1.75 -6.16 -23.67
C GLN A 222 -0.45 -6.88 -23.25
N HIS A 223 0.62 -6.13 -22.96
CA HIS A 223 1.96 -6.63 -22.68
C HIS A 223 2.38 -6.22 -21.26
N CYS A 224 1.78 -6.85 -20.25
CA CYS A 224 2.18 -6.60 -18.86
C CYS A 224 3.45 -7.38 -18.49
N SER A 225 4.45 -6.69 -17.93
CA SER A 225 5.64 -7.30 -17.32
C SER A 225 5.46 -7.51 -15.81
N SER A 226 6.00 -8.61 -15.28
CA SER A 226 6.08 -8.87 -13.83
C SER A 226 6.62 -7.67 -13.04
N ALA A 227 5.88 -7.27 -11.99
CA ALA A 227 6.34 -6.31 -10.99
C ALA A 227 7.49 -6.86 -10.12
N LEU A 228 7.63 -8.18 -10.06
CA LEU A 228 8.74 -8.86 -9.42
C LEU A 228 9.93 -8.94 -10.39
N ARG A 229 10.99 -8.18 -10.08
CA ARG A 229 12.23 -8.06 -10.86
C ARG A 229 13.45 -8.69 -10.16
N THR A 230 13.19 -9.52 -9.16
CA THR A 230 14.21 -10.22 -8.34
C THR A 230 13.78 -11.66 -8.11
N SER A 231 14.66 -12.49 -7.53
CA SER A 231 14.31 -13.85 -7.12
C SER A 231 13.17 -13.87 -6.10
N VAL A 232 12.31 -14.89 -6.19
CA VAL A 232 11.15 -15.12 -5.31
C VAL A 232 11.48 -15.01 -3.81
N PRO A 233 12.51 -15.70 -3.25
CA PRO A 233 12.80 -15.58 -1.82
C PRO A 233 13.28 -14.18 -1.43
N HIS A 234 14.04 -13.50 -2.30
CA HIS A 234 14.48 -12.13 -2.04
C HIS A 234 13.29 -11.14 -2.07
N GLY A 235 12.39 -11.29 -3.04
CA GLY A 235 11.17 -10.50 -3.13
C GLY A 235 10.27 -10.68 -1.91
N ALA A 236 10.07 -11.93 -1.47
CA ALA A 236 9.28 -12.24 -0.28
C ALA A 236 9.88 -11.61 0.99
N LEU A 237 11.21 -11.61 1.11
CA LEU A 237 11.91 -10.95 2.22
C LEU A 237 11.74 -9.43 2.18
N LEU A 238 11.82 -8.80 1.00
CA LEU A 238 11.63 -7.35 0.84
C LEU A 238 10.21 -6.93 1.19
N GLU A 239 9.21 -7.57 0.58
CA GLU A 239 7.79 -7.31 0.85
C GLU A 239 7.41 -7.59 2.31
N GLY A 240 7.95 -8.67 2.89
CA GLY A 240 7.78 -8.98 4.30
C GLY A 240 8.44 -7.96 5.24
N SER A 241 9.64 -7.47 4.91
CA SER A 241 10.34 -6.45 5.70
C SER A 241 9.62 -5.10 5.61
N CYS A 242 9.16 -4.72 4.42
CA CYS A 242 8.35 -3.53 4.20
C CYS A 242 7.05 -3.60 5.00
N ALA A 243 6.30 -4.70 4.88
CA ALA A 243 5.09 -4.92 5.66
C ALA A 243 5.37 -4.88 7.17
N PHE A 244 6.44 -5.52 7.65
CA PHE A 244 6.83 -5.50 9.06
C PHE A 244 7.01 -4.07 9.58
N LEU A 245 7.80 -3.24 8.88
CA LEU A 245 8.02 -1.85 9.27
C LEU A 245 6.74 -1.02 9.21
N PHE A 246 5.93 -1.22 8.16
CA PHE A 246 4.66 -0.52 7.96
C PHE A 246 3.69 -0.83 9.10
N HIS A 247 3.47 -2.11 9.38
CA HIS A 247 2.60 -2.57 10.46
C HIS A 247 3.12 -2.13 11.83
N LEU A 248 4.42 -2.25 12.08
CA LEU A 248 5.02 -1.78 13.35
C LEU A 248 4.81 -0.28 13.53
N ALA A 249 4.98 0.54 12.49
CA ALA A 249 4.72 1.97 12.54
C ALA A 249 3.25 2.27 12.87
N LEU A 250 2.29 1.59 12.23
CA LEU A 250 0.87 1.71 12.55
C LEU A 250 0.58 1.37 14.02
N LEU A 251 1.17 0.29 14.53
CA LEU A 251 1.01 -0.13 15.93
C LEU A 251 1.61 0.90 16.91
N ARG A 252 2.82 1.41 16.64
CA ARG A 252 3.54 2.35 17.51
C ARG A 252 2.92 3.75 17.51
N LEU A 253 2.44 4.21 16.35
CA LEU A 253 1.89 5.55 16.16
C LEU A 253 0.38 5.63 16.41
N ARG A 254 -0.27 4.53 16.82
CA ARG A 254 -1.73 4.49 17.05
C ARG A 254 -2.22 5.55 18.04
N ARG A 255 -1.40 5.90 19.03
CA ARG A 255 -1.69 6.90 20.09
C ARG A 255 -1.15 8.30 19.77
N SER A 256 -0.43 8.45 18.66
CA SER A 256 0.12 9.74 18.24
C SER A 256 -0.96 10.60 17.58
N LEU A 257 -0.69 11.90 17.48
CA LEU A 257 -1.58 12.83 16.76
C LEU A 257 -1.82 12.33 15.32
N PRO A 258 -3.06 12.39 14.81
CA PRO A 258 -3.40 11.90 13.47
C PRO A 258 -2.50 12.47 12.38
N ILE A 259 -2.17 13.76 12.45
CA ILE A 259 -1.30 14.41 11.45
C ILE A 259 0.13 13.87 11.47
N CYS A 260 0.71 13.64 12.65
CA CYS A 260 2.03 13.05 12.79
C CYS A 260 2.04 11.60 12.30
N ARG A 261 0.99 10.84 12.62
CA ARG A 261 0.83 9.46 12.17
C ARG A 261 0.75 9.38 10.64
N VAL A 262 -0.10 10.20 10.02
CA VAL A 262 -0.27 10.23 8.55
C VAL A 262 1.04 10.65 7.87
N ALA A 263 1.71 11.71 8.35
CA ALA A 263 2.98 12.14 7.79
C ALA A 263 4.09 11.09 7.92
N ALA A 264 4.20 10.44 9.09
CA ALA A 264 5.19 9.39 9.31
C ALA A 264 4.94 8.15 8.44
N VAL A 265 3.67 7.73 8.29
CA VAL A 265 3.31 6.60 7.41
C VAL A 265 3.58 6.95 5.94
N ALA A 266 3.21 8.14 5.48
CA ALA A 266 3.46 8.59 4.12
C ALA A 266 4.97 8.62 3.80
N LEU A 267 5.77 9.17 4.71
CA LEU A 267 7.23 9.17 4.57
C LEU A 267 7.80 7.75 4.53
N LEU A 268 7.33 6.89 5.43
CA LEU A 268 7.79 5.50 5.52
C LEU A 268 7.48 4.72 4.23
N VAL A 269 6.25 4.84 3.71
CA VAL A 269 5.84 4.20 2.44
C VAL A 269 6.70 4.72 1.29
N THR A 270 6.96 6.03 1.24
CA THR A 270 7.79 6.65 0.20
C THR A 270 9.23 6.13 0.25
N LEU A 271 9.80 5.98 1.46
CA LEU A 271 11.13 5.41 1.66
C LEU A 271 11.20 3.93 1.24
N MET A 272 10.16 3.15 1.54
CA MET A 272 10.09 1.76 1.08
C MET A 272 9.95 1.68 -0.43
N ALA A 273 9.14 2.54 -1.05
CA ALA A 273 9.02 2.59 -2.51
C ALA A 273 10.35 2.99 -3.17
N TYR A 274 11.10 3.92 -2.59
CA TYR A 274 12.43 4.27 -3.08
C TYR A 274 13.43 3.09 -2.99
N THR A 275 13.43 2.35 -1.88
CA THR A 275 14.43 1.29 -1.64
C THR A 275 14.05 -0.08 -2.23
N ALA A 276 12.79 -0.50 -2.09
CA ALA A 276 12.28 -1.80 -2.53
C ALA A 276 11.50 -1.75 -3.86
N GLY A 277 11.03 -0.57 -4.27
CA GLY A 277 10.25 -0.38 -5.50
C GLY A 277 10.91 -0.93 -6.77
N PRO A 278 12.22 -0.73 -7.00
CA PRO A 278 12.91 -1.30 -8.16
C PRO A 278 12.87 -2.83 -8.25
N PHE A 279 12.62 -3.53 -7.13
CA PHE A 279 12.65 -4.99 -7.04
C PHE A 279 11.26 -5.62 -7.03
N THR A 280 10.30 -5.05 -6.29
CA THR A 280 8.95 -5.63 -6.08
C THR A 280 7.80 -4.63 -6.27
N SER A 281 8.09 -3.39 -6.68
CA SER A 281 7.14 -2.25 -6.63
C SER A 281 6.69 -1.85 -5.21
N ALA A 282 7.20 -2.51 -4.16
CA ALA A 282 6.92 -2.23 -2.74
C ALA A 282 5.42 -2.09 -2.45
N PHE A 283 4.64 -3.14 -2.74
CA PHE A 283 3.18 -3.07 -2.55
C PHE A 283 2.76 -3.24 -1.09
N PHE A 284 3.31 -4.25 -0.41
CA PHE A 284 2.96 -4.72 0.94
C PHE A 284 1.45 -4.71 1.24
N ASN A 285 0.66 -4.88 0.19
CA ASN A 285 -0.80 -4.87 0.14
C ASN A 285 -1.23 -5.98 -0.82
N PRO A 286 -1.66 -7.14 -0.27
CA PRO A 286 -1.94 -8.32 -1.10
C PRO A 286 -3.01 -8.09 -2.18
N THR A 287 -4.07 -7.33 -1.88
CA THR A 287 -5.14 -7.04 -2.86
C THR A 287 -4.61 -6.21 -4.03
N LEU A 288 -3.82 -5.18 -3.74
CA LEU A 288 -3.23 -4.31 -4.76
C LEU A 288 -2.23 -5.08 -5.63
N ALA A 289 -1.34 -5.84 -5.00
CA ALA A 289 -0.35 -6.65 -5.70
C ALA A 289 -0.98 -7.72 -6.60
N THR A 290 -2.06 -8.37 -6.14
CA THR A 290 -2.81 -9.32 -6.97
C THR A 290 -3.45 -8.66 -8.18
N ALA A 291 -4.10 -7.51 -8.00
CA ALA A 291 -4.74 -6.80 -9.11
C ALA A 291 -3.71 -6.41 -10.20
N VAL A 292 -2.55 -5.89 -9.79
CA VAL A 292 -1.53 -5.37 -10.72
C VAL A 292 -0.65 -6.47 -11.32
N THR A 293 -0.32 -7.53 -10.57
CA THR A 293 0.81 -8.40 -10.94
C THR A 293 0.39 -9.80 -11.39
N PHE A 294 -0.68 -10.36 -10.84
CA PHE A 294 -0.96 -11.81 -10.99
C PHE A 294 -1.43 -12.18 -12.40
N HIS A 295 -1.91 -11.21 -13.15
CA HIS A 295 -2.34 -11.37 -14.55
C HIS A 295 -1.16 -11.26 -15.54
N CYS A 296 0.02 -10.85 -15.06
CA CYS A 296 1.19 -10.57 -15.89
C CYS A 296 2.06 -11.81 -16.03
N SER A 297 2.68 -11.96 -17.20
CA SER A 297 3.61 -13.06 -17.46
C SER A 297 4.93 -12.85 -16.70
N GLY A 298 5.67 -13.95 -16.47
CA GLY A 298 7.01 -13.94 -15.89
C GLY A 298 7.19 -14.89 -14.70
N HIS A 299 6.17 -15.03 -13.85
CA HIS A 299 6.19 -15.99 -12.73
C HIS A 299 4.85 -16.70 -12.62
N THR A 300 4.85 -17.84 -11.94
CA THR A 300 3.65 -18.59 -11.61
C THR A 300 2.83 -17.90 -10.52
N TRP A 301 1.53 -18.22 -10.47
CA TRP A 301 0.63 -17.71 -9.44
C TRP A 301 1.14 -17.99 -8.01
N LEU A 302 1.72 -19.17 -7.78
CA LEU A 302 2.25 -19.55 -6.46
C LEU A 302 3.47 -18.73 -6.06
N GLU A 303 4.37 -18.43 -6.99
CA GLU A 303 5.54 -17.58 -6.73
C GLU A 303 5.11 -16.16 -6.34
N TYR A 304 4.13 -15.60 -7.05
CA TYR A 304 3.57 -14.31 -6.66
C TYR A 304 2.85 -14.36 -5.32
N ALA A 305 2.12 -15.43 -5.01
CA ALA A 305 1.48 -15.60 -3.70
C ALA A 305 2.52 -15.68 -2.57
N GLN A 306 3.66 -16.34 -2.78
CA GLN A 306 4.76 -16.36 -1.80
C GLN A 306 5.30 -14.95 -1.52
N VAL A 307 5.49 -14.15 -2.58
CA VAL A 307 6.04 -12.79 -2.42
C VAL A 307 5.01 -11.82 -1.84
N TYR A 308 3.84 -11.71 -2.46
CA TYR A 308 2.89 -10.62 -2.20
C TYR A 308 1.77 -10.96 -1.22
N TRP A 309 1.58 -12.24 -0.87
CA TRP A 309 0.68 -12.64 0.22
C TRP A 309 1.46 -13.14 1.43
N LEU A 310 2.26 -14.19 1.26
CA LEU A 310 2.95 -14.80 2.41
C LEU A 310 3.97 -13.83 3.04
N GLY A 311 4.75 -13.12 2.23
CA GLY A 311 5.68 -12.08 2.70
C GLY A 311 4.98 -11.03 3.60
N PRO A 312 4.03 -10.23 3.07
CA PRO A 312 3.34 -9.21 3.85
C PRO A 312 2.62 -9.73 5.09
N LEU A 313 1.97 -10.90 5.00
CA LEU A 313 1.31 -11.51 6.15
C LEU A 313 2.31 -11.93 7.24
N THR A 314 3.46 -12.46 6.85
CA THR A 314 4.54 -12.82 7.79
C THR A 314 5.09 -11.58 8.46
N GLY A 315 5.36 -10.52 7.69
CA GLY A 315 5.81 -9.22 8.21
C GLY A 315 4.84 -8.63 9.23
N MET A 316 3.55 -8.64 8.92
CA MET A 316 2.50 -8.17 9.82
C MET A 316 2.45 -8.98 11.13
N VAL A 317 2.49 -10.31 11.05
CA VAL A 317 2.49 -11.17 12.25
C VAL A 317 3.71 -10.90 13.13
N LEU A 318 4.90 -10.76 12.54
CA LEU A 318 6.12 -10.40 13.26
C LEU A 318 6.01 -9.03 13.93
N ALA A 319 5.39 -8.04 13.28
CA ALA A 319 5.18 -6.72 13.86
C ALA A 319 4.24 -6.76 15.07
N VAL A 320 3.14 -7.52 14.97
CA VAL A 320 2.21 -7.73 16.09
C VAL A 320 2.88 -8.43 17.25
N LEU A 321 3.63 -9.50 16.97
CA LEU A 321 4.39 -10.24 17.99
C LEU A 321 5.41 -9.33 18.69
N LEU A 322 6.16 -8.53 17.95
CA LEU A 322 7.13 -7.60 18.53
C LEU A 322 6.47 -6.52 19.39
N TYR A 323 5.29 -6.03 18.97
CA TYR A 323 4.59 -4.96 19.68
C TYR A 323 3.85 -5.45 20.95
N GLN A 324 3.12 -6.56 20.86
CA GLN A 324 2.29 -7.08 21.97
C GLN A 324 2.96 -8.19 22.79
N GLY A 325 3.93 -8.91 22.21
CA GLY A 325 4.53 -10.11 22.80
C GLY A 325 3.69 -11.39 22.67
N HIS A 326 2.42 -11.30 22.24
CA HIS A 326 1.51 -12.40 21.93
C HIS A 326 0.56 -12.07 20.77
N LEU A 327 -0.27 -13.03 20.37
CA LEU A 327 -1.38 -12.86 19.44
C LEU A 327 -2.70 -12.97 20.22
N PRO A 328 -3.35 -11.86 20.62
CA PRO A 328 -4.50 -11.88 21.54
C PRO A 328 -5.62 -12.87 21.17
N ARG A 329 -5.88 -13.07 19.87
CA ARG A 329 -6.88 -14.05 19.38
C ARG A 329 -6.46 -15.51 19.45
N LEU A 330 -5.16 -15.80 19.32
CA LEU A 330 -4.66 -17.18 19.17
C LEU A 330 -4.03 -17.70 20.46
N PHE A 331 -3.29 -16.84 21.16
CA PHE A 331 -2.56 -17.21 22.37
C PHE A 331 -2.66 -16.09 23.42
N GLN A 332 -3.21 -16.42 24.60
CA GLN A 332 -3.24 -15.47 25.73
C GLN A 332 -1.87 -15.29 26.39
N LYS A 333 -0.96 -16.27 26.23
CA LYS A 333 0.38 -16.23 26.83
C LYS A 333 1.37 -15.50 25.91
N ASN A 334 2.20 -14.64 26.50
CA ASN A 334 3.33 -14.00 25.82
C ASN A 334 4.27 -15.07 25.22
N LEU A 335 4.37 -15.07 23.89
CA LEU A 335 5.23 -15.98 23.12
C LEU A 335 6.69 -15.49 23.12
N LEU A 336 6.91 -14.17 23.09
CA LEU A 336 8.26 -13.59 23.09
C LEU A 336 8.79 -13.29 24.50
N TYR A 337 7.91 -12.95 25.44
CA TYR A 337 8.28 -12.59 26.81
C TYR A 337 7.63 -13.57 27.79
N SER A 338 8.20 -14.78 27.88
CA SER A 338 7.80 -15.69 28.95
C SER A 338 8.26 -15.11 30.29
N GLN A 339 7.34 -14.55 31.07
CA GLN A 339 7.62 -14.27 32.48
C GLN A 339 7.86 -15.61 33.18
N LYS A 340 9.12 -16.00 33.35
CA LYS A 340 9.50 -16.99 34.37
C LYS A 340 9.03 -16.41 35.71
N SER A 341 7.94 -16.93 36.26
CA SER A 341 7.50 -16.51 37.59
C SER A 341 8.60 -16.90 38.60
N LYS A 342 9.35 -15.90 39.07
CA LYS A 342 10.42 -16.10 40.05
C LYS A 342 9.90 -16.28 41.48
N TYR A 343 8.59 -16.38 41.68
CA TYR A 343 7.97 -16.71 42.96
C TYR A 343 7.11 -17.96 42.83
N ARG A 344 7.76 -19.12 42.92
CA ARG A 344 7.10 -20.34 43.37
C ARG A 344 6.93 -20.20 44.88
N THR A 345 5.77 -19.74 45.33
CA THR A 345 5.40 -19.75 46.76
C THR A 345 5.64 -21.15 47.32
N PRO A 346 6.45 -21.32 48.37
CA PRO A 346 6.65 -22.62 48.98
C PRO A 346 5.30 -23.07 49.59
N ARG A 347 4.82 -24.24 49.18
CA ARG A 347 3.72 -24.92 49.88
C ARG A 347 4.18 -25.18 51.31
N GLY A 348 3.75 -24.36 52.25
CA GLY A 348 3.87 -24.64 53.67
C GLY A 348 3.10 -25.93 54.00
N LYS A 349 3.80 -26.93 54.53
CA LYS A 349 3.18 -28.11 55.14
C LYS A 349 2.35 -27.65 56.35
N PRO A 350 1.11 -28.13 56.54
CA PRO A 350 0.40 -27.92 57.79
C PRO A 350 1.08 -28.71 58.91
N ALA A 351 1.39 -28.05 60.03
CA ALA A 351 1.81 -28.72 61.26
C ALA A 351 0.61 -29.42 61.92
N PRO A 352 0.77 -30.61 62.54
CA PRO A 352 -0.29 -31.25 63.29
C PRO A 352 -0.35 -30.64 64.70
N GLY A 353 -1.47 -29.99 65.03
CA GLY A 353 -1.81 -29.57 66.39
C GLY A 353 -2.59 -30.67 67.14
N PRO A 354 -2.41 -30.80 68.46
CA PRO A 354 -2.94 -31.90 69.27
C PRO A 354 -4.42 -31.70 69.65
N GLY A 355 -5.05 -32.78 70.08
CA GLY A 355 -6.50 -32.97 70.12
C GLY A 355 -7.30 -32.32 71.26
N ASP A 356 -8.59 -32.65 71.15
CA ASP A 356 -9.64 -32.79 72.17
C ASP A 356 -10.70 -31.69 72.41
N ALA A 357 -11.93 -32.24 72.53
CA ALA A 357 -13.14 -31.77 73.21
C ALA A 357 -14.21 -30.91 72.47
N GLN A 358 -15.22 -31.61 71.95
CA GLN A 358 -16.66 -31.53 72.33
C GLN A 358 -17.53 -30.27 72.00
N ARG A 359 -18.43 -30.46 71.00
CA ARG A 359 -19.87 -30.05 70.78
C ARG A 359 -20.55 -28.93 71.62
N PRO A 360 -21.77 -28.42 71.24
CA PRO A 360 -22.39 -28.16 69.92
C PRO A 360 -23.17 -26.81 69.83
N GLY A 361 -23.66 -26.38 68.64
CA GLY A 361 -24.72 -25.35 68.58
C GLY A 361 -25.05 -24.66 67.25
N LYS A 362 -26.25 -24.98 66.73
CA LYS A 362 -27.21 -24.14 65.96
C LYS A 362 -26.87 -23.56 64.57
N ALA A 363 -27.54 -24.19 63.59
CA ALA A 363 -28.45 -23.64 62.56
C ALA A 363 -28.35 -22.16 62.10
N GLY A 364 -28.31 -21.98 60.77
CA GLY A 364 -28.61 -20.71 60.10
C GLY A 364 -28.52 -20.80 58.57
N SER A 365 -29.68 -20.96 57.92
CA SER A 365 -29.92 -20.97 56.47
C SER A 365 -29.65 -19.58 55.83
N GLY A 366 -29.15 -19.52 54.59
CA GLY A 366 -28.95 -18.22 53.91
C GLY A 366 -28.31 -18.26 52.51
N ARG A 367 -29.11 -18.66 51.53
CA ARG A 367 -29.00 -18.58 50.05
C ARG A 367 -28.20 -17.38 49.46
N ALA A 368 -27.28 -17.66 48.53
CA ALA A 368 -26.84 -16.76 47.43
C ALA A 368 -27.79 -16.94 46.22
N PRO A 369 -27.98 -16.00 45.24
CA PRO A 369 -26.90 -15.50 44.36
C PRO A 369 -27.10 -14.07 43.78
N GLY A 370 -26.10 -13.59 43.01
CA GLY A 370 -26.31 -12.56 41.97
C GLY A 370 -25.19 -11.53 41.83
N ARG A 371 -24.13 -11.84 41.06
CA ARG A 371 -23.11 -10.87 40.63
C ARG A 371 -23.65 -10.04 39.45
N GLY A 372 -23.76 -8.73 39.64
CA GLY A 372 -23.97 -7.76 38.57
C GLY A 372 -22.73 -7.59 37.70
N GLY A 373 -22.92 -7.67 36.38
CA GLY A 373 -21.90 -7.35 35.38
C GLY A 373 -21.87 -5.84 35.14
N LEU A 374 -20.69 -5.22 35.26
CA LEU A 374 -20.43 -3.87 34.77
C LEU A 374 -19.96 -3.95 33.32
N GLY A 375 -20.77 -3.36 32.43
CA GLY A 375 -20.37 -3.01 31.06
C GLY A 375 -19.53 -1.74 31.05
N TRP A 376 -18.54 -1.69 30.14
CA TRP A 376 -17.77 -0.50 29.83
C TRP A 376 -18.26 0.06 28.50
N GLN A 377 -19.01 1.17 28.59
CA GLN A 377 -19.23 2.15 27.54
C GLN A 377 -18.25 3.33 27.72
N LEU A 378 -18.25 4.21 26.72
CA LEU A 378 -17.41 5.40 26.50
C LEU A 378 -16.06 5.07 25.83
N TRP A 379 -15.69 5.68 24.70
CA TRP A 379 -15.75 7.12 24.42
C TRP A 379 -16.04 7.44 22.94
N ASN A 380 -17.00 8.33 22.72
CA ASN A 380 -17.09 9.28 21.61
C ASN A 380 -17.11 10.69 22.23
N ALA A 381 -16.36 11.62 21.63
CA ALA A 381 -16.45 13.09 21.70
C ALA A 381 -15.06 13.73 21.89
N THR A 382 -14.45 14.18 20.80
CA THR A 382 -14.32 15.60 20.40
C THR A 382 -13.51 15.69 19.12
#